data_AF-A0AAV6EHN7-F1
#
_entry.id   AF-A0AAV6EHN7-F1
#
_cell.length_a   1.000
_cell.length_b   1.000
_cell.length_c   1.000
_cell.angle_alpha   90.00
_cell.angle_beta   90.00
_cell.angle_gamma   90.00
#
_symmetry.space_group_name_H-M   'P 1'
#
loop_
_entity.id
_entity.type
_entity.pdbx_description
1 polymer ?
#
loop_
_entity_poly.entity_id
_entity_poly.type
_entity_poly.pdbx_seq_one_letter_code
_entity_poly.pdbx_strand_id
1 'polypeptide(L)'
;METIYYILNSNLIISSSRSFIFRVLLGWKDTNLFQIAYLGSIEKTADLHLSKRNVKVYKFKNFNDILESKEISNMIFDTAQENENLKAQLSKLNQEFETNNPKSKLENQKLNTDLYFALNYGTAKSHIKNQLTYKLREAMIANSKSLWGYIKMPYILSYIKETHQKNQKLYQEKIKANPSLKLPPLESYPDYNEAIKIKEHLSYKLGEALINVDKSKLKLGYLSLWFKCKKITKEHKKAKNENLKFI
;
A
#
# COMPACT_ATOMS: atom_id res chain seq x y z
N MET A 1 1.33 29.85 9.25
CA MET A 1 1.73 29.55 10.64
C MET A 1 2.10 28.07 10.80
N GLU A 2 1.24 27.14 10.39
CA GLU A 2 1.55 25.70 10.44
C GLU A 2 2.69 25.27 9.51
N THR A 3 2.75 25.78 8.28
CA THR A 3 3.81 25.40 7.32
C THR A 3 5.21 25.76 7.83
N ILE A 4 5.34 26.92 8.48
CA ILE A 4 6.61 27.38 9.08
C ILE A 4 6.97 26.51 10.29
N TYR A 5 5.99 26.11 11.09
CA TYR A 5 6.19 25.19 12.23
C TYR A 5 6.71 23.82 11.78
N TYR A 6 6.17 23.26 10.69
CA TYR A 6 6.64 22.00 10.13
C TYR A 6 8.03 22.11 9.48
N ILE A 7 8.32 23.23 8.81
CA ILE A 7 9.64 23.52 8.23
C ILE A 7 10.71 23.61 9.33
N LEU A 8 10.42 24.30 10.44
CA LEU A 8 11.37 24.49 11.55
C LEU A 8 11.56 23.23 12.41
N ASN A 9 10.58 22.34 12.47
CA ASN A 9 10.70 21.03 13.14
C ASN A 9 11.23 19.93 12.22
N SER A 10 11.58 20.27 10.99
CA SER A 10 12.17 19.33 10.05
C SER A 10 13.69 19.50 10.00
N ASN A 11 14.37 18.40 9.71
CA ASN A 11 15.79 18.33 9.46
C ASN A 11 16.09 19.04 8.11
N LEU A 12 16.09 20.37 8.09
CA LEU A 12 16.08 21.17 6.88
C LEU A 12 17.21 22.21 6.91
N ILE A 13 18.00 22.29 5.83
CA ILE A 13 19.05 23.30 5.70
C ILE A 13 18.50 24.47 4.86
N ILE A 14 18.55 25.68 5.41
CA ILE A 14 18.12 26.90 4.71
C ILE A 14 19.35 27.55 4.05
N SER A 15 19.31 27.73 2.73
CA SER A 15 20.41 28.27 1.92
C SER A 15 19.99 29.55 1.21
N SER A 16 20.90 30.52 1.08
CA SER A 16 20.69 31.69 0.23
C SER A 16 20.59 31.31 -1.26
N SER A 17 19.92 32.13 -2.05
CA SER A 17 19.63 31.87 -3.48
C SER A 17 20.89 31.65 -4.31
N ARG A 18 21.98 32.40 -4.04
CA ARG A 18 23.25 32.22 -4.75
C ARG A 18 23.92 30.88 -4.42
N SER A 19 23.86 30.45 -3.16
CA SER A 19 24.49 29.20 -2.71
C SER A 19 23.71 27.96 -3.16
N PHE A 20 22.38 28.07 -3.29
CA PHE A 20 21.55 27.01 -3.88
C PHE A 20 21.83 26.83 -5.38
N ILE A 21 21.83 27.93 -6.14
CA ILE A 21 22.09 27.91 -7.59
C ILE A 21 23.49 27.32 -7.89
N PHE A 22 24.52 27.70 -7.14
CA PHE A 22 25.87 27.16 -7.31
C PHE A 22 25.95 25.65 -7.08
N ARG A 23 25.22 25.11 -6.10
CA ARG A 23 25.22 23.66 -5.81
C ARG A 23 24.48 22.84 -6.87
N VAL A 24 23.38 23.38 -7.41
CA VAL A 24 22.66 22.75 -8.53
C VAL A 24 23.55 22.72 -9.78
N LEU A 25 24.27 23.80 -10.08
CA LEU A 25 25.17 23.89 -11.24
C LEU A 25 26.38 22.95 -11.12
N LEU A 26 26.89 22.70 -9.91
CA LEU A 26 28.04 21.81 -9.67
C LEU A 26 27.68 20.32 -9.58
N GLY A 27 26.42 19.94 -9.83
CA GLY A 27 26.01 18.55 -9.96
C GLY A 27 26.01 17.74 -8.66
N TRP A 28 25.98 18.39 -7.50
CA TRP A 28 25.83 17.70 -6.21
C TRP A 28 24.44 17.03 -6.14
N LYS A 29 24.43 15.71 -6.23
CA LYS A 29 23.22 14.87 -6.34
C LYS A 29 23.20 13.78 -5.27
N ASP A 30 23.54 14.12 -4.02
CA ASP A 30 23.33 13.19 -2.92
C ASP A 30 21.86 13.19 -2.50
N THR A 31 21.18 12.07 -2.77
CA THR A 31 19.74 11.87 -2.56
C THR A 31 19.37 11.50 -1.12
N ASN A 32 20.33 11.52 -0.19
CA ASN A 32 20.15 11.15 1.22
C ASN A 32 20.30 12.30 2.22
N LEU A 33 20.35 13.56 1.78
CA LEU A 33 20.41 14.71 2.69
C LEU A 33 19.32 15.75 2.39
N PHE A 34 18.67 16.13 3.49
CA PHE A 34 17.78 17.28 3.78
C PHE A 34 17.16 18.02 2.57
N GLN A 35 15.83 18.00 2.49
CA GLN A 35 15.08 18.87 1.57
C GLN A 35 15.48 20.33 1.85
N ILE A 36 15.74 21.14 0.83
CA ILE A 36 16.16 22.54 1.01
C ILE A 36 14.92 23.42 0.82
N ALA A 37 14.52 24.19 1.83
CA ALA A 37 13.47 25.21 1.66
C ALA A 37 14.07 26.60 1.50
N TYR A 38 13.48 27.34 0.56
CA TYR A 38 13.81 28.72 0.24
C TYR A 38 12.99 29.69 1.11
N LEU A 39 13.64 30.64 1.76
CA LEU A 39 12.98 31.84 2.28
C LEU A 39 13.57 33.07 1.60
N GLY A 40 12.94 33.49 0.50
CA GLY A 40 13.31 34.72 -0.17
C GLY A 40 13.04 35.94 0.70
N SER A 41 14.05 36.79 0.86
CA SER A 41 13.97 38.21 1.27
C SER A 41 13.22 38.55 2.58
N ILE A 42 12.94 37.59 3.46
CA ILE A 42 12.20 37.79 4.72
C ILE A 42 13.11 37.68 5.96
N GLU A 43 14.44 37.67 5.79
CA GLU A 43 15.42 37.41 6.86
C GLU A 43 15.17 38.21 8.15
N LYS A 44 14.90 39.52 8.06
CA LYS A 44 14.66 40.36 9.27
C LYS A 44 13.37 40.02 10.01
N THR A 45 12.30 39.69 9.30
CA THR A 45 10.99 39.36 9.92
C THR A 45 11.00 37.93 10.48
N ALA A 46 11.69 37.02 9.80
CA ALA A 46 11.90 35.64 10.27
C ALA A 46 12.74 35.61 11.54
N ASP A 47 13.87 36.33 11.58
CA ASP A 47 14.73 36.43 12.77
C ASP A 47 13.96 36.96 13.99
N LEU A 48 13.10 37.97 13.79
CA LEU A 48 12.25 38.54 14.84
C LEU A 48 11.18 37.54 15.34
N HIS A 49 10.64 36.71 14.45
CA HIS A 49 9.67 35.68 14.81
C HIS A 49 10.31 34.50 15.56
N LEU A 50 11.54 34.14 15.18
CA LEU A 50 12.31 33.05 15.81
C LEU A 50 12.77 33.44 17.22
N SER A 51 13.23 34.69 17.41
CA SER A 51 13.62 35.19 18.72
C SER A 51 12.44 35.24 19.71
N LYS A 52 11.24 35.64 19.25
CA LYS A 52 10.00 35.59 20.06
C LYS A 52 9.61 34.19 20.52
N ARG A 53 10.07 33.14 19.83
CA ARG A 53 9.80 31.73 20.16
C ARG A 53 10.94 31.04 20.88
N ASN A 54 11.94 31.81 21.35
CA ASN A 54 13.11 31.30 22.03
C ASN A 54 13.94 30.30 21.19
N VAL A 55 13.82 30.39 19.85
CA VAL A 55 14.57 29.55 18.91
C VAL A 55 15.93 30.21 18.67
N LYS A 56 17.01 29.51 19.00
CA LYS A 56 18.37 29.97 18.71
C LYS A 56 18.68 29.81 17.23
N VAL A 57 19.08 30.90 16.58
CA VAL A 57 19.43 30.94 15.16
C VAL A 57 20.93 31.19 15.03
N TYR A 58 21.63 30.25 14.40
CA TYR A 58 23.06 30.37 14.14
C TYR A 58 23.29 30.66 12.65
N LYS A 59 24.01 31.75 12.35
CA LYS A 59 24.32 32.17 10.97
C LYS A 59 25.79 31.89 10.68
N PHE A 60 26.04 31.04 9.68
CA PHE A 60 27.39 30.67 9.27
C PHE A 60 27.68 31.18 7.85
N LYS A 61 28.92 31.59 7.60
CA LYS A 61 29.34 32.05 6.27
C LYS A 61 29.63 30.87 5.37
N ASN A 62 30.34 29.87 5.89
CA ASN A 62 30.70 28.65 5.17
C ASN A 62 30.31 27.39 5.97
N PHE A 63 30.23 26.26 5.27
CA PHE A 63 29.88 24.97 5.88
C PHE A 63 30.97 24.47 6.86
N ASN A 64 32.25 24.73 6.58
CA ASN A 64 33.34 24.35 7.49
C ASN A 64 33.22 25.05 8.85
N ASP A 65 32.75 26.30 8.88
CA ASP A 65 32.55 27.06 10.11
C ASP A 65 31.49 26.41 11.03
N ILE A 66 30.55 25.64 10.46
CA ILE A 66 29.56 24.87 11.22
C ILE A 66 30.25 23.72 11.95
N LEU A 67 31.11 22.98 11.23
CA LEU A 67 31.80 21.80 11.73
C LEU A 67 32.84 22.14 12.81
N GLU A 68 33.48 23.30 12.70
CA GLU A 68 34.44 23.79 13.68
C GLU A 68 33.79 24.48 14.90
N SER A 69 32.48 24.75 14.85
CA SER A 69 31.79 25.42 15.95
C SER A 69 31.62 24.47 17.14
N LYS A 70 32.35 24.76 18.23
CA LYS A 70 32.31 23.98 19.48
C LYS A 70 30.89 23.85 20.06
N GLU A 71 30.08 24.89 19.92
CA GLU A 71 28.71 24.90 20.45
C GLU A 71 27.80 23.91 19.69
N ILE A 72 27.90 23.83 18.36
CA ILE A 72 27.15 22.83 17.57
C ILE A 72 27.69 21.43 17.80
N SER A 73 29.02 21.28 17.88
CA SER A 73 29.65 19.99 18.17
C SER A 73 29.16 19.40 19.50
N ASN A 74 29.11 20.22 20.56
CA ASN A 74 28.58 19.81 21.85
C ASN A 74 27.08 19.47 21.78
N MET A 75 26.26 20.27 21.09
CA MET A 75 24.83 19.96 20.91
C MET A 75 24.60 18.65 20.15
N ILE A 76 25.40 18.37 19.13
CA ILE A 76 25.34 17.10 18.39
C ILE A 76 25.70 15.93 19.31
N PHE A 77 26.72 16.10 20.14
CA PHE A 77 27.15 15.09 21.10
C PHE A 77 26.07 14.81 22.16
N ASP A 78 25.50 15.86 22.77
CA ASP A 78 24.43 15.75 23.76
C ASP A 78 23.19 15.07 23.16
N THR A 79 22.82 15.46 21.93
CA THR A 79 21.70 14.85 21.20
C THR A 79 21.95 13.38 20.87
N ALA A 80 23.19 13.02 20.50
CA ALA A 80 23.57 11.64 20.24
C ALA A 80 23.48 10.80 21.52
N GLN A 81 23.94 11.35 22.65
CA GLN A 81 23.87 10.70 23.95
C GLN A 81 22.42 10.53 24.44
N GLU A 82 21.56 11.53 24.24
CA GLU A 82 20.13 11.44 24.55
C GLU A 82 19.45 10.36 23.70
N ASN A 83 19.78 10.27 22.41
CA ASN A 83 19.25 9.23 21.53
C ASN A 83 19.69 7.81 21.93
N GLU A 84 20.93 7.64 22.39
CA GLU A 84 21.40 6.37 22.95
C GLU A 84 20.65 6.01 24.23
N ASN A 85 20.42 6.99 25.11
CA ASN A 85 19.64 6.80 26.34
C ASN A 85 18.19 6.43 26.04
N LEU A 86 17.54 7.09 25.07
CA LEU A 86 16.18 6.77 24.64
C LEU A 86 16.08 5.36 24.03
N LYS A 87 17.07 4.96 23.21
CA LYS A 87 17.16 3.58 22.69
C LYS A 87 17.30 2.56 23.82
N ALA A 88 18.11 2.86 24.83
CA ALA A 88 18.30 2.00 25.99
C ALA A 88 17.05 1.92 26.90
N GLN A 89 16.27 3.00 26.98
CA GLN A 89 14.97 2.99 27.67
C GLN A 89 13.92 2.18 26.90
N LEU A 90 13.85 2.35 25.58
CA LEU A 90 12.97 1.58 24.71
C LEU A 90 13.28 0.08 24.75
N SER A 91 14.56 -0.30 24.77
CA SER A 91 14.95 -1.71 24.86
C SER A 91 14.54 -2.32 26.21
N LYS A 92 14.74 -1.61 27.31
CA LYS A 92 14.29 -2.03 28.64
C LYS A 92 12.77 -2.15 28.73
N LEU A 93 12.04 -1.17 28.20
CA LEU A 93 10.58 -1.18 28.18
C LEU A 93 10.05 -2.36 27.36
N ASN A 94 10.63 -2.62 26.18
CA ASN A 94 10.28 -3.79 25.36
C ASN A 94 10.57 -5.11 26.09
N GLN A 95 11.69 -5.19 26.81
CA GLN A 95 12.06 -6.37 27.60
C GLN A 95 11.10 -6.59 28.78
N GLU A 96 10.62 -5.52 29.42
CA GLU A 96 9.63 -5.55 30.50
C GLU A 96 8.22 -5.92 29.98
N PHE A 97 7.85 -5.47 28.79
CA PHE A 97 6.64 -5.94 28.10
C PHE A 97 6.72 -7.41 27.69
N GLU A 98 7.90 -7.89 27.24
CA GLU A 98 8.14 -9.28 26.85
C GLU A 98 8.09 -10.26 28.03
N THR A 99 8.53 -9.83 29.22
CA THR A 99 8.55 -10.67 30.43
C THR A 99 7.18 -10.85 31.08
N ASN A 100 6.27 -9.89 30.89
CA ASN A 100 4.96 -9.88 31.55
C ASN A 100 3.82 -10.55 30.75
N ASN A 101 4.04 -10.96 29.48
CA ASN A 101 2.99 -11.68 28.72
C ASN A 101 3.55 -12.55 27.56
N PRO A 102 3.77 -13.87 27.75
CA PRO A 102 4.35 -14.74 26.72
C PRO A 102 3.46 -14.92 25.47
N LYS A 103 2.17 -14.57 25.53
CA LYS A 103 1.22 -14.64 24.40
C LYS A 103 1.48 -13.57 23.33
N SER A 104 1.93 -12.39 23.72
CA SER A 104 2.14 -11.25 22.82
C SER A 104 3.40 -11.40 21.94
N LYS A 105 4.39 -12.19 22.37
CA LYS A 105 5.61 -12.43 21.59
C LYS A 105 5.35 -13.23 20.31
N LEU A 106 4.51 -14.27 20.40
CA LEU A 106 4.13 -15.10 19.26
C LEU A 106 3.24 -14.31 18.27
N GLU A 107 2.31 -13.50 18.78
CA GLU A 107 1.42 -12.67 17.97
C GLU A 107 2.17 -11.56 17.22
N ASN A 108 3.13 -10.89 17.88
CA ASN A 108 3.94 -9.85 17.23
C ASN A 108 4.93 -10.41 16.20
N GLN A 109 5.53 -11.58 16.47
CA GLN A 109 6.38 -12.27 15.49
C GLN A 109 5.57 -12.69 14.27
N LYS A 110 4.38 -13.27 14.48
CA LYS A 110 3.47 -13.65 13.40
C LYS A 110 2.99 -12.43 12.59
N LEU A 111 2.67 -11.31 13.25
CA LEU A 111 2.25 -10.09 12.58
C LEU A 111 3.36 -9.50 11.70
N ASN A 112 4.61 -9.51 12.18
CA ASN A 112 5.76 -9.06 11.39
C ASN A 112 6.03 -9.96 10.19
N THR A 113 5.86 -11.29 10.32
CA THR A 113 5.99 -12.21 9.19
C THR A 113 4.87 -12.03 8.17
N ASP A 114 3.63 -11.80 8.62
CA ASP A 114 2.48 -11.59 7.75
C ASP A 114 2.61 -10.27 6.98
N LEU A 115 3.10 -9.21 7.63
CA LEU A 115 3.41 -7.93 7.00
C LEU A 115 4.53 -8.06 5.95
N TYR A 116 5.63 -8.74 6.29
CA TYR A 116 6.71 -8.98 5.33
C TYR A 116 6.23 -9.78 4.12
N PHE A 117 5.40 -10.81 4.33
CA PHE A 117 4.79 -11.58 3.24
C PHE A 117 3.92 -10.68 2.35
N ALA A 118 3.06 -9.85 2.97
CA ALA A 118 2.18 -8.93 2.24
C ALA A 118 2.94 -7.87 1.43
N LEU A 119 4.09 -7.39 1.93
CA LEU A 119 4.94 -6.44 1.20
C LEU A 119 5.60 -7.06 -0.04
N ASN A 120 6.00 -8.33 0.03
CA ASN A 120 6.69 -9.00 -1.07
C ASN A 120 5.73 -9.59 -2.11
N TYR A 121 4.59 -10.14 -1.68
CA TYR A 121 3.69 -10.93 -2.54
C TYR A 121 2.26 -10.38 -2.63
N GLY A 122 1.94 -9.31 -1.89
CA GLY A 122 0.59 -8.78 -1.77
C GLY A 122 -0.32 -9.63 -0.88
N THR A 123 -1.63 -9.43 -1.00
CA THR A 123 -2.65 -10.10 -0.18
C THR A 123 -3.42 -11.16 -0.97
N ALA A 124 -3.95 -12.19 -0.29
CA ALA A 124 -4.84 -13.19 -0.87
C ALA A 124 -6.06 -12.52 -1.49
N LYS A 125 -6.58 -11.46 -0.84
CA LYS A 125 -7.66 -10.64 -1.37
C LYS A 125 -7.30 -10.05 -2.74
N SER A 126 -6.12 -9.45 -2.88
CA SER A 126 -5.64 -8.94 -4.19
C SER A 126 -5.50 -10.07 -5.21
N HIS A 127 -4.96 -11.21 -4.80
CA HIS A 127 -4.79 -12.37 -5.67
C HIS A 127 -6.14 -12.89 -6.20
N ILE A 128 -7.18 -13.00 -5.34
CA ILE A 128 -8.54 -13.35 -5.74
C ILE A 128 -9.15 -12.28 -6.63
N LYS A 129 -8.98 -10.99 -6.30
CA LYS A 129 -9.46 -9.88 -7.14
C LYS A 129 -8.87 -9.89 -8.54
N ASN A 130 -7.63 -10.37 -8.68
CA ASN A 130 -6.98 -10.47 -9.97
C ASN A 130 -7.55 -11.61 -10.85
N GLN A 131 -8.25 -12.59 -10.28
CA GLN A 131 -8.84 -13.70 -11.03
C GLN A 131 -9.92 -13.22 -12.01
N LEU A 132 -10.00 -13.89 -13.18
CA LEU A 132 -11.00 -13.57 -14.19
C LEU A 132 -12.42 -13.58 -13.62
N THR A 133 -12.75 -14.59 -12.83
CA THR A 133 -14.06 -14.77 -12.19
C THR A 133 -14.47 -13.53 -11.40
N TYR A 134 -13.55 -12.97 -10.62
CA TYR A 134 -13.82 -11.79 -9.80
C TYR A 134 -14.01 -10.53 -10.66
N LYS A 135 -13.19 -10.34 -11.70
CA LYS A 135 -13.33 -9.21 -12.63
C LYS A 135 -14.67 -9.25 -13.39
N LEU A 136 -15.08 -10.43 -13.83
CA LEU A 136 -16.39 -10.65 -14.45
C LEU A 136 -17.52 -10.37 -13.47
N ARG A 137 -17.41 -10.86 -12.22
CA ARG A 137 -18.34 -10.54 -11.13
C ARG A 137 -18.51 -9.05 -10.94
N GLU A 138 -17.42 -8.29 -10.81
CA GLU A 138 -17.49 -6.84 -10.57
C GLU A 138 -18.17 -6.12 -11.73
N ALA A 139 -17.84 -6.49 -12.97
CA ALA A 139 -18.50 -5.95 -14.15
C ALA A 139 -19.99 -6.29 -14.19
N MET A 140 -20.38 -7.52 -13.83
CA MET A 140 -21.79 -7.91 -13.76
C MET A 140 -22.56 -7.07 -12.73
N ILE A 141 -22.02 -6.91 -11.52
CA ILE A 141 -22.67 -6.11 -10.45
C ILE A 141 -22.81 -4.64 -10.86
N ALA A 142 -21.77 -4.07 -11.48
CA ALA A 142 -21.77 -2.68 -11.89
C ALA A 142 -22.80 -2.42 -13.00
N ASN A 143 -22.89 -3.33 -13.98
CA ASN A 143 -23.72 -3.15 -15.16
C ASN A 143 -25.15 -3.70 -15.00
N SER A 144 -25.45 -4.49 -13.96
CA SER A 144 -26.79 -5.05 -13.73
C SER A 144 -27.80 -4.05 -13.15
N LYS A 145 -27.37 -2.82 -12.84
CA LYS A 145 -28.23 -1.80 -12.20
C LYS A 145 -29.08 -0.98 -13.17
N SER A 146 -28.85 -1.11 -14.47
CA SER A 146 -29.59 -0.36 -15.50
C SER A 146 -29.83 -1.20 -16.75
N LEU A 147 -30.92 -0.89 -17.48
CA LEU A 147 -31.26 -1.53 -18.75
C LEU A 147 -30.13 -1.38 -19.78
N TRP A 148 -29.59 -0.16 -19.91
CA TRP A 148 -28.43 0.11 -20.78
C TRP A 148 -27.17 -0.64 -20.36
N GLY A 149 -26.96 -0.84 -19.06
CA GLY A 149 -25.86 -1.66 -18.54
C GLY A 149 -26.00 -3.12 -18.96
N TYR A 150 -27.22 -3.69 -18.90
CA TYR A 150 -27.49 -5.05 -19.36
C TYR A 150 -27.21 -5.24 -20.85
N ILE A 151 -27.59 -4.27 -21.70
CA ILE A 151 -27.33 -4.32 -23.15
C ILE A 151 -25.83 -4.29 -23.46
N LYS A 152 -25.05 -3.46 -22.75
CA LYS A 152 -23.59 -3.35 -22.94
C LYS A 152 -22.79 -4.47 -22.27
N MET A 153 -23.40 -5.19 -21.33
CA MET A 153 -22.73 -6.20 -20.50
C MET A 153 -21.97 -7.27 -21.31
N PRO A 154 -22.52 -7.88 -22.39
CA PRO A 154 -21.80 -8.89 -23.14
C PRO A 154 -20.47 -8.38 -23.72
N TYR A 155 -20.46 -7.16 -24.25
CA TYR A 155 -19.25 -6.53 -24.79
C TYR A 155 -18.19 -6.30 -23.71
N ILE A 156 -18.60 -5.75 -22.56
CA ILE A 156 -17.71 -5.49 -21.42
C ILE A 156 -17.08 -6.80 -20.91
N LEU A 157 -17.88 -7.87 -20.78
CA LEU A 157 -17.39 -9.16 -20.31
C LEU A 157 -16.39 -9.78 -21.30
N SER A 158 -16.63 -9.68 -22.61
CA SER A 158 -15.68 -10.12 -23.65
C SER A 158 -14.35 -9.38 -23.55
N TYR A 159 -14.42 -8.04 -23.45
CA TYR A 159 -13.23 -7.20 -23.34
C TYR A 159 -12.38 -7.52 -22.10
N ILE A 160 -13.02 -7.71 -20.94
CA ILE A 160 -12.34 -8.09 -19.70
C ILE A 160 -11.64 -9.43 -19.86
N LYS A 161 -12.31 -10.41 -20.48
CA LYS A 161 -11.75 -11.74 -20.73
C LYS A 161 -10.53 -11.69 -21.62
N GLU A 162 -10.61 -11.01 -22.75
CA GLU A 162 -9.48 -10.86 -23.69
C GLU A 162 -8.29 -10.15 -23.04
N THR A 163 -8.55 -9.05 -22.33
CA THR A 163 -7.52 -8.30 -21.60
C THR A 163 -6.85 -9.16 -20.53
N HIS A 164 -7.64 -9.94 -19.79
CA HIS A 164 -7.11 -10.87 -18.79
C HIS A 164 -6.23 -11.95 -19.40
N GLN A 165 -6.63 -12.53 -20.53
CA GLN A 165 -5.83 -13.53 -21.25
C GLN A 165 -4.50 -12.96 -21.75
N LYS A 166 -4.51 -11.73 -22.29
CA LYS A 166 -3.27 -11.03 -22.70
C LYS A 166 -2.34 -10.82 -21.50
N ASN A 167 -2.87 -10.33 -20.39
CA ASN A 167 -2.09 -10.12 -19.16
C ASN A 167 -1.53 -11.43 -18.58
N GLN A 168 -2.29 -12.54 -18.64
CA GLN A 168 -1.78 -13.84 -18.23
C GLN A 168 -0.61 -14.32 -19.10
N LYS A 169 -0.69 -14.14 -20.42
CA LYS A 169 0.43 -14.49 -21.33
C LYS A 169 1.68 -13.68 -21.02
N LEU A 170 1.53 -12.37 -20.85
CA LEU A 170 2.64 -11.48 -20.49
C LEU A 170 3.26 -11.88 -19.13
N TYR A 171 2.44 -12.25 -18.15
CA TYR A 171 2.92 -12.74 -16.86
C TYR A 171 3.71 -14.05 -17.00
N GLN A 172 3.23 -14.99 -17.81
CA GLN A 172 3.95 -16.23 -18.08
C GLN A 172 5.30 -15.99 -18.75
N GLU A 173 5.37 -15.04 -19.69
CA GLU A 173 6.63 -14.62 -20.32
C GLU A 173 7.60 -14.02 -19.29
N LYS A 174 7.11 -13.19 -18.38
CA LYS A 174 7.92 -12.62 -17.28
C LYS A 174 8.46 -13.70 -16.33
N ILE A 175 7.66 -14.70 -15.97
CA ILE A 175 8.12 -15.82 -15.12
C ILE A 175 9.14 -16.70 -15.86
N LYS A 176 8.95 -16.91 -17.17
CA LYS A 176 9.94 -17.65 -17.98
C LYS A 176 11.29 -16.92 -18.01
N ALA A 177 11.27 -15.59 -18.09
CA ALA A 177 12.48 -14.77 -18.05
C ALA A 177 13.10 -14.71 -16.64
N ASN A 178 12.27 -14.66 -15.59
CA ASN A 178 12.72 -14.66 -14.21
C ASN A 178 11.80 -15.50 -13.30
N PRO A 179 12.21 -16.75 -12.96
CA PRO A 179 11.41 -17.66 -12.14
C PRO A 179 11.09 -17.16 -10.73
N SER A 180 11.90 -16.24 -10.18
CA SER A 180 11.67 -15.71 -8.81
C SER A 180 10.44 -14.81 -8.70
N LEU A 181 9.91 -14.33 -9.83
CA LEU A 181 8.69 -13.52 -9.88
C LEU A 181 7.40 -14.34 -9.76
N LYS A 182 7.50 -15.67 -9.65
CA LYS A 182 6.34 -16.55 -9.53
C LYS A 182 5.64 -16.32 -8.19
N LEU A 183 4.38 -15.93 -8.25
CA LEU A 183 3.54 -15.78 -7.07
C LEU A 183 3.37 -17.12 -6.32
N PRO A 184 3.38 -17.10 -4.97
CA PRO A 184 3.12 -18.27 -4.15
C PRO A 184 1.66 -18.76 -4.29
N PRO A 185 1.36 -20.01 -3.88
CA PRO A 185 -0.01 -20.55 -3.92
C PRO A 185 -0.95 -19.74 -3.01
N LEU A 186 -2.25 -19.71 -3.34
CA LEU A 186 -3.22 -18.86 -2.64
C LEU A 186 -3.37 -19.25 -1.16
N GLU A 187 -3.20 -20.53 -0.85
CA GLU A 187 -3.31 -21.11 0.49
C GLU A 187 -2.19 -20.68 1.43
N SER A 188 -1.04 -20.22 0.91
CA SER A 188 0.08 -19.76 1.74
C SER A 188 -0.05 -18.32 2.20
N TYR A 189 -1.09 -17.60 1.76
CA TYR A 189 -1.28 -16.20 2.14
C TYR A 189 -1.92 -16.09 3.54
N PRO A 190 -1.44 -15.19 4.41
CA PRO A 190 -1.98 -15.03 5.77
C PRO A 190 -3.48 -14.72 5.83
N ASP A 191 -3.99 -13.91 4.89
CA ASP A 191 -5.40 -13.49 4.81
C ASP A 191 -6.30 -14.47 4.03
N TYR A 192 -5.82 -15.69 3.73
CA TYR A 192 -6.53 -16.68 2.92
C TYR A 192 -7.96 -16.96 3.43
N ASN A 193 -8.12 -17.20 4.73
CA ASN A 193 -9.40 -17.56 5.35
C ASN A 193 -10.45 -16.46 5.23
N GLU A 194 -10.03 -15.19 5.15
CA GLU A 194 -10.94 -14.07 4.91
C GLU A 194 -11.23 -13.92 3.42
N ALA A 195 -10.19 -14.04 2.59
CA ALA A 195 -10.29 -13.87 1.16
C ALA A 195 -11.17 -14.96 0.51
N ILE A 196 -11.14 -16.20 1.00
CA ILE A 196 -11.92 -17.31 0.43
C ILE A 196 -13.43 -17.08 0.48
N LYS A 197 -13.91 -16.34 1.50
CA LYS A 197 -15.34 -15.96 1.66
C LYS A 197 -15.86 -15.17 0.45
N ILE A 198 -14.97 -14.48 -0.28
CA ILE A 198 -15.34 -13.77 -1.52
C ILE A 198 -15.93 -14.74 -2.55
N LYS A 199 -15.45 -15.99 -2.60
CA LYS A 199 -15.91 -17.01 -3.54
C LYS A 199 -17.34 -17.50 -3.26
N GLU A 200 -17.84 -17.27 -2.06
CA GLU A 200 -19.19 -17.69 -1.67
C GLU A 200 -20.29 -16.80 -2.26
N HIS A 201 -19.95 -15.55 -2.61
CA HIS A 201 -20.90 -14.61 -3.17
C HIS A 201 -21.54 -15.12 -4.47
N LEU A 202 -22.86 -14.94 -4.58
CA LEU A 202 -23.66 -15.25 -5.77
C LEU A 202 -22.97 -14.85 -7.08
N SER A 203 -22.54 -13.61 -7.16
CA SER A 203 -21.97 -13.03 -8.37
C SER A 203 -20.61 -13.61 -8.74
N TYR A 204 -19.86 -14.13 -7.76
CA TYR A 204 -18.64 -14.91 -8.01
C TYR A 204 -18.99 -16.25 -8.67
N LYS A 205 -19.96 -16.98 -8.11
CA LYS A 205 -20.46 -18.25 -8.67
C LYS A 205 -21.04 -18.09 -10.08
N LEU A 206 -21.69 -16.96 -10.38
CA LEU A 206 -22.17 -16.63 -11.71
C LEU A 206 -21.01 -16.40 -12.70
N GLY A 207 -19.96 -15.68 -12.28
CA GLY A 207 -18.75 -15.51 -13.09
C GLY A 207 -18.06 -16.83 -13.42
N GLU A 208 -18.04 -17.76 -12.47
CA GLU A 208 -17.47 -19.11 -12.65
C GLU A 208 -18.31 -19.93 -13.64
N ALA A 209 -19.64 -19.88 -13.54
CA ALA A 209 -20.54 -20.51 -14.49
C ALA A 209 -20.32 -19.98 -15.92
N LEU A 210 -20.08 -18.67 -16.08
CA LEU A 210 -19.78 -18.06 -17.37
C LEU A 210 -18.48 -18.61 -17.97
N ILE A 211 -17.40 -18.66 -17.20
CA ILE A 211 -16.11 -19.22 -17.65
C ILE A 211 -16.26 -20.69 -18.02
N ASN A 212 -17.01 -21.46 -17.25
CA ASN A 212 -17.20 -22.90 -17.50
C ASN A 212 -18.00 -23.16 -18.78
N VAL A 213 -18.97 -22.31 -19.09
CA VAL A 213 -19.72 -22.38 -20.36
C VAL A 213 -18.80 -22.04 -21.54
N ASP A 214 -17.96 -21.04 -21.40
CA ASP A 214 -17.02 -20.61 -22.43
C ASP A 214 -15.95 -21.67 -22.78
N LYS A 215 -15.58 -22.52 -21.81
CA LYS A 215 -14.70 -23.68 -22.04
C LYS A 215 -15.40 -24.84 -22.76
N SER A 216 -16.74 -24.87 -22.79
CA SER A 216 -17.49 -25.99 -23.37
C SER A 216 -17.59 -25.85 -24.90
N LYS A 217 -17.29 -26.93 -25.64
CA LYS A 217 -17.29 -26.96 -27.12
C LYS A 217 -18.69 -26.86 -27.76
N LEU A 218 -19.77 -26.95 -26.99
CA LEU A 218 -21.14 -26.97 -27.52
C LEU A 218 -21.70 -25.56 -27.71
N LYS A 219 -22.15 -25.23 -28.93
CA LYS A 219 -22.81 -23.95 -29.32
C LYS A 219 -24.11 -23.62 -28.55
N LEU A 220 -24.63 -24.52 -27.71
CA LEU A 220 -25.76 -24.29 -26.80
C LEU A 220 -25.38 -23.58 -25.49
N GLY A 221 -24.12 -23.12 -25.37
CA GLY A 221 -23.54 -22.53 -24.17
C GLY A 221 -24.41 -21.44 -23.52
N TYR A 222 -24.91 -20.48 -24.27
CA TYR A 222 -25.68 -19.35 -23.70
C TYR A 222 -27.07 -19.74 -23.15
N LEU A 223 -27.76 -20.70 -23.78
CA LEU A 223 -29.01 -21.24 -23.22
C LEU A 223 -28.73 -22.01 -21.92
N SER A 224 -27.67 -22.82 -21.90
CA SER A 224 -27.24 -23.53 -20.70
C SER A 224 -26.81 -22.58 -19.57
N LEU A 225 -26.19 -21.45 -19.93
CA LEU A 225 -25.79 -20.39 -19.00
C LEU A 225 -27.01 -19.80 -18.32
N TRP A 226 -28.07 -19.49 -19.07
CA TRP A 226 -29.32 -18.96 -18.50
C TRP A 226 -29.92 -19.90 -17.45
N PHE A 227 -30.01 -21.20 -17.75
CA PHE A 227 -30.50 -22.20 -16.79
C PHE A 227 -29.58 -22.35 -15.56
N LYS A 228 -28.25 -22.35 -15.76
CA LYS A 228 -27.27 -22.38 -14.67
C LYS A 228 -27.39 -21.16 -13.77
N CYS A 229 -27.47 -19.96 -14.34
CA CYS A 229 -27.66 -18.71 -13.61
C CYS A 229 -28.98 -18.73 -12.81
N LYS A 230 -30.07 -19.24 -13.40
CA LYS A 230 -31.35 -19.39 -12.71
C LYS A 230 -31.30 -20.40 -11.56
N LYS A 231 -30.53 -21.49 -11.69
CA LYS A 231 -30.30 -22.47 -10.63
C LYS A 231 -29.48 -21.88 -9.48
N ILE A 232 -28.33 -21.27 -9.80
CA ILE A 232 -27.41 -20.66 -8.84
C ILE A 232 -28.11 -19.55 -8.03
N THR A 233 -28.92 -18.72 -8.69
CA THR A 233 -29.72 -17.68 -8.01
C THR A 233 -30.80 -18.26 -7.10
N LYS A 234 -31.46 -19.36 -7.49
CA LYS A 234 -32.43 -20.07 -6.63
C LYS A 234 -31.76 -20.68 -5.39
N GLU A 235 -30.63 -21.36 -5.57
CA GLU A 235 -29.87 -21.98 -4.47
C GLU A 235 -29.38 -20.94 -3.48
N HIS A 236 -28.83 -19.82 -3.96
CA HIS A 236 -28.38 -18.74 -3.10
C HIS A 236 -29.54 -18.05 -2.35
N LYS A 237 -30.73 -17.95 -2.96
CA LYS A 237 -31.94 -17.46 -2.26
C LYS A 237 -32.40 -18.45 -1.18
N LYS A 238 -32.37 -19.75 -1.47
CA LYS A 238 -32.74 -20.81 -0.51
C LYS A 238 -31.79 -20.82 0.69
N ALA A 239 -30.47 -20.83 0.46
CA ALA A 239 -29.46 -20.79 1.53
C ALA A 239 -29.57 -19.52 2.39
N LYS A 240 -29.84 -18.36 1.77
CA LYS A 240 -30.08 -17.12 2.53
C LYS A 240 -31.32 -17.22 3.40
N ASN A 241 -32.41 -17.78 2.88
CA ASN A 241 -33.67 -17.95 3.60
C ASN A 241 -33.60 -19.02 4.71
N GLU A 242 -32.78 -20.05 4.55
CA GLU A 242 -32.52 -21.04 5.59
C GLU A 242 -31.69 -20.45 6.72
N ASN A 243 -30.62 -19.70 6.43
CA ASN A 243 -29.84 -18.99 7.46
C ASN A 243 -30.67 -17.94 8.24
N LEU A 244 -31.70 -17.36 7.61
CA LEU A 244 -32.65 -16.45 8.25
C LEU A 244 -33.70 -17.15 9.15
N LYS A 245 -33.83 -18.49 9.07
CA LYS A 245 -34.72 -19.28 9.93
C LYS A 245 -34.02 -19.84 11.18
N PHE A 246 -32.70 -19.72 11.24
CA PHE A 246 -31.86 -20.17 12.37
C PHE A 246 -31.30 -19.00 13.20
N ILE A 247 -31.83 -17.78 12.98
CA ILE A 247 -31.61 -16.56 13.79
C ILE A 247 -32.97 -16.19 14.37
#